data_AF-A0A947XLG0-F1
#
_entry.id   AF-A0A947XLG0-F1
#
_cell.length_a   1.000
_cell.length_b   1.000
_cell.length_c   1.000
_cell.angle_alpha   90.00
_cell.angle_beta   90.00
_cell.angle_gamma   90.00
#
_symmetry.space_group_name_H-M   'P 1'
#
loop_
_entity.id
_entity.type
_entity.pdbx_description
1 polymer ?
#
loop_
_entity_poly.entity_id
_entity_poly.type
_entity_poly.pdbx_seq_one_letter_code
_entity_poly.pdbx_strand_id
1 'polypeptide(L)'
;MSARLALYKGNGQLGNAAIRWWTASIYSHCELVVDGWCYSSSVMDKGVRRKRVGPGADEISLGGDHWDLIELPWADGAAIVRYFEATDSDVYGWPSLIASQVFNRNRPTEHAAFCSEWCMRALALPNPSIYNPETAGVQCRWLTDSWARRQAA
;
A
#
# COMPACT_ATOMS: atom_id res chain seq x y z
N MET A 1 -2.21 11.74 -13.96
CA MET A 1 -1.63 11.67 -12.62
C MET A 1 -0.72 10.45 -12.59
N SER A 2 0.58 10.63 -12.37
CA SER A 2 1.51 9.50 -12.30
C SER A 2 1.37 8.80 -10.95
N ALA A 3 1.39 7.47 -10.96
CA ALA A 3 1.26 6.65 -9.77
C ALA A 3 2.52 5.83 -9.54
N ARG A 4 2.89 5.65 -8.27
CA ARG A 4 4.02 4.83 -7.86
C ARG A 4 3.63 3.95 -6.67
N LEU A 5 4.25 2.78 -6.55
CA LEU A 5 4.20 2.00 -5.32
C LEU A 5 5.49 2.27 -4.53
N ALA A 6 5.36 2.74 -3.29
CA ALA A 6 6.45 2.89 -2.36
C ALA A 6 6.45 1.71 -1.39
N LEU A 7 7.58 1.01 -1.28
CA LEU A 7 7.79 -0.12 -0.38
C LEU A 7 8.76 0.27 0.73
N TYR A 8 8.32 0.19 1.99
CA TYR A 8 9.17 0.55 3.13
C TYR A 8 10.02 -0.64 3.58
N LYS A 9 11.35 -0.45 3.61
CA LYS A 9 12.36 -1.42 4.06
C LYS A 9 13.19 -0.97 5.26
N GLY A 10 12.86 0.19 5.85
CA GLY A 10 13.60 0.75 6.98
C GLY A 10 13.54 -0.10 8.25
N ASN A 11 14.59 -0.01 9.08
CA ASN A 11 14.70 -0.69 10.38
C ASN A 11 13.88 -0.01 11.50
N GLY A 12 12.73 0.58 11.19
CA GLY A 12 11.89 1.27 12.20
C GLY A 12 11.49 0.36 13.38
N GLN A 13 10.78 0.93 14.37
CA GLN A 13 10.38 0.34 15.67
C GLN A 13 10.23 -1.20 15.69
N LEU A 14 10.55 -1.83 16.84
CA LEU A 14 10.59 -3.30 17.08
C LEU A 14 9.50 -4.14 16.37
N GLY A 15 8.30 -3.60 16.13
CA GLY A 15 7.24 -4.24 15.31
C GLY A 15 7.59 -4.48 13.84
N ASN A 16 8.40 -3.63 13.19
CA ASN A 16 8.87 -3.84 11.82
C ASN A 16 9.79 -5.05 11.70
N ALA A 17 10.63 -5.29 12.72
CA ALA A 17 11.50 -6.46 12.77
C ALA A 17 10.68 -7.75 12.88
N ALA A 18 9.61 -7.75 13.69
CA ALA A 18 8.69 -8.87 13.80
C ALA A 18 7.95 -9.16 12.47
N ILE A 19 7.45 -8.11 11.79
CA ILE A 19 6.81 -8.28 10.48
C ILE A 19 7.79 -8.86 9.47
N ARG A 20 8.99 -8.28 9.33
CA ARG A 20 10.00 -8.74 8.37
C ARG A 20 10.47 -10.18 8.62
N TRP A 21 10.67 -10.54 9.88
CA TRP A 21 11.01 -11.90 10.28
C TRP A 21 9.88 -12.88 9.97
N TRP A 22 8.62 -12.49 10.21
CA TRP A 22 7.46 -13.36 10.02
C TRP A 22 7.00 -13.46 8.56
N THR A 23 7.13 -12.40 7.77
CA THR A 23 6.82 -12.39 6.33
C THR A 23 7.99 -12.83 5.46
N ALA A 24 9.14 -13.15 6.07
CA ALA A 24 10.41 -13.45 5.40
C ALA A 24 10.75 -12.43 4.30
N SER A 25 10.40 -11.16 4.50
CA SER A 25 10.58 -10.08 3.54
C SER A 25 11.32 -8.91 4.17
N ILE A 26 12.05 -8.16 3.34
CA ILE A 26 12.70 -6.92 3.76
C ILE A 26 11.71 -5.77 3.92
N TYR A 27 10.50 -5.89 3.37
CA TYR A 27 9.48 -4.84 3.38
C TYR A 27 8.45 -5.06 4.49
N SER A 28 8.15 -4.00 5.25
CA SER A 28 7.11 -4.03 6.30
C SER A 28 5.87 -3.22 5.96
N HIS A 29 5.93 -2.32 4.96
CA HIS A 29 4.80 -1.48 4.57
C HIS A 29 4.83 -1.14 3.08
N CYS A 30 3.68 -0.79 2.51
CA CYS A 30 3.61 -0.20 1.19
C CYS A 30 2.53 0.87 1.08
N GLU A 31 2.77 1.86 0.23
CA GLU A 31 1.89 3.00 -0.01
C GLU A 31 1.83 3.35 -1.50
N LEU A 32 0.69 3.84 -1.98
CA LEU A 32 0.56 4.38 -3.33
C LEU A 32 0.86 5.87 -3.32
N VAL A 33 1.76 6.31 -4.19
CA VAL A 33 2.14 7.72 -4.34
C VAL A 33 1.49 8.27 -5.59
N VAL A 34 0.64 9.29 -5.44
CA VAL A 34 0.00 10.00 -6.55
C VAL A 34 0.14 11.51 -6.31
N ASP A 35 0.69 12.22 -7.28
CA ASP A 35 0.84 13.69 -7.28
C ASP A 35 1.40 14.28 -5.96
N GLY A 36 2.43 13.64 -5.40
CA GLY A 36 3.10 14.12 -4.18
C GLY A 36 2.37 13.77 -2.87
N TRP A 37 1.39 12.88 -2.93
CA TRP A 37 0.70 12.34 -1.76
C TRP A 37 0.84 10.83 -1.70
N CYS A 38 1.10 10.29 -0.50
CA CYS A 38 1.03 8.86 -0.24
C CYS A 38 -0.33 8.48 0.31
N TYR A 39 -0.88 7.39 -0.21
CA TYR A 39 -2.17 6.81 0.14
C TYR A 39 -1.93 5.37 0.61
N SER A 40 -2.39 5.06 1.81
CA SER A 40 -2.28 3.71 2.34
C SER A 40 -3.34 3.48 3.41
N SER A 41 -3.34 2.26 3.96
CA SER A 41 -4.23 1.89 5.05
C SER A 41 -3.41 1.31 6.19
N SER A 42 -3.70 1.73 7.42
CA SER A 42 -2.98 1.27 8.61
C SER A 42 -3.92 1.04 9.78
N VAL A 43 -3.67 -0.07 10.45
CA VAL A 43 -4.38 -0.46 11.67
C VAL A 43 -4.06 0.52 12.82
N MET A 44 -2.84 1.05 12.88
CA MET A 44 -2.46 2.04 13.90
C MET A 44 -3.16 3.38 13.70
N ASP A 45 -3.50 3.71 12.45
CA ASP A 45 -4.18 4.96 12.08
C ASP A 45 -5.71 4.78 11.97
N LYS A 46 -6.24 3.63 12.40
CA LYS A 46 -7.68 3.29 12.42
C LYS A 46 -8.40 3.39 11.06
N GLY A 47 -7.68 3.33 9.94
CA GLY A 47 -8.31 3.44 8.64
C GLY A 47 -7.36 3.73 7.48
N VAL A 48 -7.96 4.24 6.40
CA VAL A 48 -7.25 4.75 5.23
C VAL A 48 -6.69 6.12 5.56
N ARG A 49 -5.45 6.41 5.13
CA ARG A 49 -4.79 7.69 5.39
C ARG A 49 -4.19 8.27 4.11
N ARG A 50 -4.02 9.59 4.12
CA ARG A 50 -3.23 10.33 3.13
C ARG A 50 -2.18 11.19 3.84
N LYS A 51 -0.91 11.09 3.43
CA LYS A 51 0.18 11.94 3.91
C LYS A 51 0.91 12.63 2.75
N ARG A 52 1.36 13.86 2.95
CA ARG A 52 2.11 14.62 1.94
C ARG A 52 3.54 14.08 1.85
N VAL A 53 4.10 14.02 0.65
CA VAL A 53 5.52 13.74 0.44
C VAL A 53 6.33 15.01 0.65
N GLY A 54 7.31 14.95 1.53
CA GLY A 54 8.21 16.06 1.82
C GLY A 54 9.08 15.83 3.07
N PRO A 55 9.95 16.78 3.42
CA PRO A 55 10.91 16.64 4.52
C PRO A 55 10.35 17.03 5.91
N GLY A 56 9.09 17.46 6.00
CA GLY A 56 8.46 17.88 7.24
C GLY A 56 8.24 16.74 8.24
N ALA A 57 8.08 17.08 9.52
CA ALA A 57 7.85 16.12 10.60
C ALA A 57 6.55 15.29 10.44
N ASP A 58 5.53 15.87 9.79
CA ASP A 58 4.24 15.23 9.51
C ASP A 58 4.14 14.67 8.07
N GLU A 59 5.24 14.74 7.32
CA GLU A 59 5.32 14.32 5.92
C GLU A 59 6.06 12.98 5.79
N ILE A 60 5.88 12.32 4.66
CA ILE A 60 6.63 11.12 4.33
C ILE A 60 7.82 11.53 3.46
N SER A 61 9.01 11.46 4.04
CA SER A 61 10.24 11.51 3.26
C SER A 61 10.42 10.16 2.55
N LEU A 62 10.08 10.15 1.26
CA LEU A 62 10.41 9.05 0.35
C LEU A 62 11.89 9.08 -0.10
N GLY A 63 12.68 10.01 0.44
CA GLY A 63 14.12 10.10 0.19
C GLY A 63 14.92 9.19 1.13
N GLY A 64 15.93 8.49 0.58
CA GLY A 64 16.90 7.68 1.32
C GLY A 64 16.70 6.17 1.20
N ASP A 65 17.58 5.39 1.85
CA ASP A 65 17.67 3.92 1.74
C ASP A 65 16.53 3.14 2.41
N HIS A 66 15.44 3.82 2.80
CA HIS A 66 14.33 3.22 3.53
C HIS A 66 13.13 2.88 2.63
N TRP A 67 13.10 3.39 1.40
CA TRP A 67 11.99 3.16 0.47
C TRP A 67 12.50 2.65 -0.88
N ASP A 68 11.82 1.64 -1.41
CA ASP A 68 11.93 1.26 -2.81
C ASP A 68 10.70 1.75 -3.57
N LEU A 69 10.92 2.57 -4.59
CA LEU A 69 9.86 3.15 -5.42
C LEU A 69 9.74 2.37 -6.73
N ILE A 70 8.51 2.04 -7.11
CA ILE A 70 8.16 1.37 -8.36
C ILE A 70 7.21 2.28 -9.13
N GLU A 71 7.60 2.71 -10.32
CA GLU A 71 6.73 3.46 -11.23
C GLU A 71 5.61 2.57 -11.78
N LEU A 72 4.38 3.08 -11.78
CA LEU A 72 3.18 2.38 -12.26
C LEU A 72 2.56 3.15 -13.45
N PRO A 73 3.19 3.15 -14.63
CA PRO A 73 2.71 3.91 -15.78
C PRO A 73 1.35 3.43 -16.33
N TRP A 74 0.93 2.22 -15.96
CA TRP A 74 -0.35 1.62 -16.32
C TRP A 74 -1.48 1.94 -15.32
N ALA A 75 -1.16 2.50 -14.16
CA ALA A 75 -2.15 2.78 -13.12
C ALA A 75 -2.80 4.15 -13.32
N ASP A 76 -4.12 4.23 -13.09
CA ASP A 76 -4.85 5.48 -13.09
C ASP A 76 -4.77 6.15 -11.71
N GLY A 77 -3.89 7.15 -11.58
CA GLY A 77 -3.77 7.93 -10.35
C GLY A 77 -5.09 8.56 -9.90
N ALA A 78 -5.97 8.98 -10.82
CA ALA A 78 -7.27 9.52 -10.44
C ALA A 78 -8.20 8.44 -9.90
N ALA A 79 -8.12 7.20 -10.39
CA ALA A 79 -8.87 6.07 -9.82
C ALA A 79 -8.42 5.76 -8.39
N ILE A 80 -7.11 5.82 -8.12
CA ILE A 80 -6.56 5.63 -6.78
C ILE A 80 -7.13 6.69 -5.83
N VAL A 81 -7.14 7.96 -6.24
CA VAL A 81 -7.69 9.06 -5.44
C VAL A 81 -9.20 8.89 -5.22
N ARG A 82 -9.98 8.54 -6.25
CA ARG A 82 -11.41 8.26 -6.10
C ARG A 82 -11.66 7.08 -5.14
N TYR A 83 -10.84 6.04 -5.21
CA TYR A 83 -10.95 4.89 -4.32
C TYR A 83 -10.62 5.27 -2.87
N PHE A 84 -9.63 6.15 -2.67
CA PHE A 84 -9.36 6.76 -1.37
C PHE A 84 -10.57 7.52 -0.84
N GLU A 85 -11.14 8.45 -1.61
CA GLU A 85 -12.32 9.22 -1.21
C GLU A 85 -13.53 8.33 -0.88
N ALA A 86 -13.69 7.20 -1.58
CA ALA A 86 -14.76 6.23 -1.33
C ALA A 86 -14.52 5.33 -0.10
N THR A 87 -13.27 5.22 0.37
CA THR A 87 -12.88 4.35 1.50
C THR A 87 -12.40 5.13 2.73
N ASP A 88 -12.27 6.45 2.62
CA ASP A 88 -11.99 7.35 3.74
C ASP A 88 -13.16 7.30 4.74
N SER A 89 -12.82 7.09 6.00
CA SER A 89 -13.73 6.67 7.07
C SER A 89 -14.73 7.74 7.53
N ASP A 90 -14.80 8.88 6.86
CA ASP A 90 -15.83 9.89 7.09
C ASP A 90 -17.18 9.56 6.39
N VAL A 91 -17.24 8.55 5.51
CA VAL A 91 -18.47 8.21 4.77
C VAL A 91 -19.12 6.88 5.20
N TYR A 92 -18.38 5.93 5.77
CA TYR A 92 -18.97 4.67 6.26
C TYR A 92 -18.41 4.27 7.62
N GLY A 93 -19.29 4.39 8.61
CA GLY A 93 -19.01 4.12 10.00
C GLY A 93 -18.47 2.71 10.27
N TRP A 94 -17.69 2.67 11.34
CA TRP A 94 -17.39 1.61 12.31
C TRP A 94 -17.96 0.18 12.13
N PRO A 95 -19.24 -0.10 11.76
CA PRO A 95 -19.72 -1.48 11.69
C PRO A 95 -19.05 -2.38 10.63
N SER A 96 -18.60 -1.85 9.49
CA SER A 96 -18.01 -2.65 8.39
C SER A 96 -16.60 -3.15 8.72
N LEU A 97 -15.79 -2.29 9.36
CA LEU A 97 -14.46 -2.63 9.87
C LEU A 97 -14.53 -3.73 10.94
N ILE A 98 -15.49 -3.62 11.87
CA ILE A 98 -15.69 -4.65 12.91
C ILE A 98 -16.23 -5.95 12.30
N ALA A 99 -17.14 -5.89 11.34
CA ALA A 99 -17.65 -7.09 10.65
C ALA A 99 -16.54 -7.83 9.89
N SER A 100 -15.62 -7.11 9.23
CA SER A 100 -14.45 -7.74 8.61
C SER A 100 -13.50 -8.36 9.64
N GLN A 101 -13.37 -7.77 10.83
CA GLN A 101 -12.55 -8.32 11.92
C GLN A 101 -13.16 -9.57 12.56
N VAL A 102 -14.48 -9.60 12.77
CA VAL A 102 -15.16 -10.72 13.45
C VAL A 102 -15.35 -11.91 12.52
N PHE A 103 -15.60 -11.68 11.22
CA PHE A 103 -15.92 -12.76 10.27
C PHE A 103 -14.73 -13.24 9.43
N ASN A 104 -13.63 -12.48 9.30
CA ASN A 104 -12.44 -12.92 8.55
C ASN A 104 -11.40 -13.62 9.45
N ARG A 105 -11.89 -14.51 10.33
CA ARG A 105 -11.14 -15.25 11.35
C ARG A 105 -10.38 -16.45 10.75
N ASN A 106 -9.64 -16.23 9.67
CA ASN A 106 -8.86 -17.28 9.02
C ASN A 106 -7.49 -16.83 8.46
N ARG A 107 -6.90 -15.74 8.96
CA ARG A 107 -5.53 -15.34 8.54
C ARG A 107 -4.62 -14.91 9.70
N PRO A 108 -3.33 -15.29 9.69
CA PRO A 108 -2.40 -15.06 10.80
C PRO A 108 -1.71 -13.68 10.80
N THR A 109 -2.17 -12.69 10.04
CA THR A 109 -1.38 -11.47 9.75
C THR A 109 -2.21 -10.18 9.79
N GLU A 110 -2.77 -9.87 10.96
CA GLU A 110 -3.65 -8.71 11.18
C GLU A 110 -2.98 -7.33 10.93
N HIS A 111 -1.64 -7.26 10.92
CA HIS A 111 -0.93 -5.97 10.79
C HIS A 111 -0.18 -5.74 9.46
N ALA A 112 0.21 -6.81 8.75
CA ALA A 112 1.04 -6.69 7.53
C ALA A 112 0.23 -6.72 6.22
N ALA A 113 -0.98 -7.30 6.22
CA ALA A 113 -1.77 -7.50 5.01
C ALA A 113 -2.67 -6.31 4.64
N PHE A 114 -2.92 -5.38 5.57
CA PHE A 114 -3.92 -4.32 5.37
C PHE A 114 -3.47 -3.24 4.37
N CYS A 115 -2.19 -2.84 4.43
CA CYS A 115 -1.65 -1.81 3.55
C CYS A 115 -1.53 -2.29 2.10
N SER A 116 -1.01 -3.51 1.89
CA SER A 116 -0.91 -4.14 0.58
C SER A 116 -2.27 -4.47 0.01
N GLU A 117 -3.20 -5.01 0.81
CA GLU A 117 -4.56 -5.26 0.34
C GLU A 117 -5.23 -3.96 -0.15
N TRP A 118 -5.14 -2.87 0.63
CA TRP A 118 -5.71 -1.59 0.20
C TRP A 118 -5.06 -1.07 -1.08
N CYS A 119 -3.72 -1.11 -1.17
CA CYS A 119 -3.00 -0.69 -2.38
C CYS A 119 -3.43 -1.51 -3.60
N MET A 120 -3.54 -2.83 -3.47
CA MET A 120 -3.93 -3.70 -4.58
C MET A 120 -5.40 -3.47 -4.98
N ARG A 121 -6.29 -3.19 -4.02
CA ARG A 121 -7.69 -2.79 -4.31
C ARG A 121 -7.76 -1.48 -5.08
N ALA A 122 -7.00 -0.47 -4.66
CA ALA A 122 -6.95 0.83 -5.31
C ALA A 122 -6.38 0.74 -6.75
N LEU A 123 -5.50 -0.24 -7.01
CA LEU A 123 -5.00 -0.58 -8.34
C LEU A 123 -5.94 -1.51 -9.14
N ALA A 124 -7.12 -1.85 -8.60
CA ALA A 124 -8.08 -2.78 -9.18
C ALA A 124 -7.50 -4.17 -9.51
N LEU A 125 -6.53 -4.63 -8.72
CA LEU A 125 -5.93 -5.96 -8.89
C LEU A 125 -6.81 -7.05 -8.25
N PRO A 126 -6.89 -8.25 -8.86
CA PRO A 126 -7.71 -9.33 -8.35
C PRO A 126 -7.13 -9.91 -7.05
N ASN A 127 -8.01 -10.45 -6.19
CA ASN A 127 -7.63 -11.11 -4.94
C ASN A 127 -6.65 -10.32 -4.06
N PRO A 128 -6.90 -9.04 -3.78
CA PRO A 128 -5.94 -8.14 -3.13
C PRO A 128 -5.47 -8.62 -1.75
N SER A 129 -6.31 -9.42 -1.07
CA SER A 129 -6.03 -9.97 0.25
C SER A 129 -4.95 -11.07 0.30
N ILE A 130 -4.43 -11.52 -0.85
CA ILE A 130 -3.32 -12.49 -0.91
C ILE A 130 -1.95 -11.81 -0.87
N TYR A 131 -1.91 -10.49 -1.08
CA TYR A 131 -0.65 -9.78 -1.23
C TYR A 131 -0.13 -9.29 0.12
N ASN A 132 1.18 -9.39 0.29
CA ASN A 132 1.96 -8.66 1.28
C ASN A 132 2.81 -7.60 0.55
N PRO A 133 3.55 -6.72 1.25
CA PRO A 133 4.37 -5.70 0.60
C PRO A 133 5.36 -6.24 -0.45
N GLU A 134 5.98 -7.39 -0.19
CA GLU A 134 6.90 -8.07 -1.14
C GLU A 134 6.17 -8.49 -2.41
N THR A 135 5.11 -9.29 -2.26
CA THR A 135 4.40 -9.87 -3.41
C THR A 135 3.65 -8.82 -4.21
N ALA A 136 3.16 -7.76 -3.56
CA ALA A 136 2.66 -6.56 -4.21
C ALA A 136 3.75 -5.88 -5.07
N GLY A 137 4.96 -5.73 -4.51
CA GLY A 137 6.11 -5.22 -5.24
C GLY A 137 6.45 -6.04 -6.48
N VAL A 138 6.54 -7.37 -6.33
CA VAL A 138 6.81 -8.30 -7.44
C VAL A 138 5.74 -8.18 -8.53
N GLN A 139 4.45 -8.19 -8.15
CA GLN A 139 3.34 -8.07 -9.09
C GLN A 139 3.38 -6.75 -9.86
N CYS A 140 3.61 -5.63 -9.17
CA CYS A 140 3.69 -4.32 -9.79
C CYS A 140 4.87 -4.20 -10.77
N ARG A 141 6.06 -4.73 -10.42
CA ARG A 141 7.22 -4.77 -11.34
C ARG A 141 6.89 -5.57 -12.60
N TRP A 142 6.33 -6.76 -12.44
CA TRP A 142 5.95 -7.61 -13.58
C TRP A 142 4.92 -6.94 -14.50
N LEU A 143 3.92 -6.25 -13.93
CA LEU A 143 2.93 -5.50 -14.70
C LEU A 143 3.56 -4.33 -15.45
N THR A 144 4.46 -3.58 -14.81
CA THR A 144 5.18 -2.46 -15.42
C THR A 144 6.04 -2.94 -16.60
N ASP A 145 6.81 -4.02 -16.43
CA ASP A 145 7.60 -4.61 -17.52
C ASP A 145 6.72 -5.09 -18.66
N SER A 146 5.58 -5.71 -18.34
CA SER A 146 4.63 -6.22 -19.34
C SER A 146 3.92 -5.09 -20.09
N TRP A 147 3.64 -3.98 -19.42
CA TRP A 147 3.12 -2.77 -20.05
C TRP A 147 4.16 -2.17 -20.99
N ALA A 148 5.41 -2.03 -20.56
CA ALA A 148 6.49 -1.48 -21.38
C ALA A 148 6.73 -2.32 -22.65
N ARG A 149 6.72 -3.66 -22.53
CA ARG A 149 6.83 -4.56 -23.69
C ARG A 149 5.70 -4.38 -24.70
N ARG A 150 4.46 -4.14 -24.25
CA ARG A 150 3.31 -3.92 -25.15
C ARG A 150 3.38 -2.59 -25.88
N GLN A 151 4.01 -1.57 -25.29
CA GLN A 151 4.16 -0.26 -25.92
C GLN A 151 5.30 -0.22 -26.95
N ALA A 152 6.24 -1.16 -26.86
CA ALA A 152 7.37 -1.28 -27.78
C ALA A 152 7.10 -2.20 -28.99
N ALA A 153 5.94 -2.86 -29.02
CA ALA A 153 5.50 -3.76 -30.08
C ALA A 153 4.46 -3.08 -30.98
#